data_AF-A0A5P9C435-F1
#
_entry.id   AF-A0A5P9C435-F1
#
_cell.length_a   1.000
_cell.length_b   1.000
_cell.length_c   1.000
_cell.angle_alpha   90.00
_cell.angle_beta   90.00
_cell.angle_gamma   90.00
#
_symmetry.space_group_name_H-M   'P 1'
#
loop_
_entity.id
_entity.type
_entity.pdbx_description
1 polymer ?
#
loop_
_entity_poly.entity_id
_entity_poly.type
_entity_poly.pdbx_seq_one_letter_code
_entity_poly.pdbx_strand_id
1 'polypeptide(L)'
;MDDLTYTLRQLCHRNRDGSHNTQADRMRSLTLAARQLRESGFRQMKASSLKGKHVQTLLDRWQGEGLSSGTLKNRLSHLRWWAEKIGKSGILPADNMQLGVAERRYVTNVSKAQELGSGLDLVTDAHVRMSLQLQAVFGLRRE
;
A
#
# COMPACT_ATOMS: atom_id res chain seq x y z
N MET A 1 -12.68 -17.27 6.86
CA MET A 1 -11.59 -16.28 7.03
C MET A 1 -10.60 -16.87 8.02
N ASP A 2 -9.31 -16.88 7.73
CA ASP A 2 -8.31 -17.42 8.66
C ASP A 2 -8.02 -16.47 9.84
N ASP A 3 -7.49 -17.03 10.93
CA ASP A 3 -7.18 -16.32 12.18
C ASP A 3 -6.26 -15.11 11.98
N LEU A 4 -5.27 -15.21 11.09
CA LEU A 4 -4.34 -14.12 10.85
C LEU A 4 -5.08 -12.94 10.20
N THR A 5 -5.83 -13.21 9.12
CA THR A 5 -6.66 -12.19 8.46
C THR A 5 -7.62 -11.52 9.44
N TYR A 6 -8.30 -12.31 10.27
CA TYR A 6 -9.23 -11.77 11.27
C TYR A 6 -8.53 -10.89 12.31
N THR A 7 -7.44 -11.37 12.90
CA THR A 7 -6.71 -10.62 13.95
C THR A 7 -6.01 -9.37 13.41
N LEU A 8 -5.57 -9.37 12.14
CA LEU A 8 -5.06 -8.16 11.48
C LEU A 8 -6.16 -7.13 11.22
N ARG A 9 -7.37 -7.57 10.82
CA ARG A 9 -8.52 -6.67 10.68
C ARG A 9 -8.88 -6.01 12.01
N GLN A 10 -8.96 -6.79 13.07
CA GLN A 10 -9.18 -6.26 14.43
C GLN A 10 -8.06 -5.28 14.84
N LEU A 11 -6.81 -5.60 14.51
CA LEU A 11 -5.67 -4.71 14.73
C LEU A 11 -5.81 -3.37 14.03
N CYS A 12 -6.29 -3.34 12.78
CA CYS A 12 -6.58 -2.11 12.04
C CYS A 12 -7.77 -1.34 12.62
N HIS A 13 -8.85 -2.03 13.00
CA HIS A 13 -10.04 -1.35 13.54
C HIS A 13 -9.76 -0.64 14.87
N ARG A 14 -8.93 -1.24 15.74
CA ARG A 14 -8.55 -0.63 17.02
C ARG A 14 -7.46 0.44 16.91
N ASN A 15 -6.80 0.58 15.75
CA ASN A 15 -5.74 1.57 15.52
C ASN A 15 -5.98 2.35 14.22
N ARG A 16 -6.73 3.45 14.32
CA ARG A 16 -7.18 4.25 13.17
C ARG A 16 -6.20 5.36 12.78
N ASP A 17 -4.92 5.03 12.74
CA ASP A 17 -3.86 6.01 12.42
C ASP A 17 -3.96 6.45 10.95
N GLY A 18 -3.89 7.76 10.67
CA GLY A 18 -3.91 8.32 9.32
C GLY A 18 -5.31 8.50 8.70
N SER A 19 -5.37 8.98 7.45
CA SER A 19 -6.63 9.24 6.74
C SER A 19 -7.42 7.95 6.43
N HIS A 20 -8.69 8.08 6.06
CA HIS A 20 -9.53 6.96 5.64
C HIS A 20 -8.89 6.13 4.52
N ASN A 21 -8.28 6.78 3.54
CA ASN A 21 -7.58 6.10 2.45
C ASN A 21 -6.37 5.32 2.95
N THR A 22 -5.54 5.93 3.82
CA THR A 22 -4.39 5.25 4.44
C THR A 22 -4.82 4.05 5.28
N GLN A 23 -5.92 4.17 6.04
CA GLN A 23 -6.49 3.06 6.80
C GLN A 23 -6.95 1.93 5.87
N ALA A 24 -7.64 2.26 4.78
CA ALA A 24 -8.12 1.30 3.80
C ALA A 24 -6.98 0.58 3.05
N ASP A 25 -5.95 1.32 2.64
CA ASP A 25 -4.75 0.77 1.99
C ASP A 25 -4.01 -0.21 2.90
N ARG A 26 -3.84 0.16 4.17
CA ARG A 26 -3.22 -0.71 5.17
C ARG A 26 -4.02 -1.99 5.37
N MET A 27 -5.33 -1.88 5.51
CA MET A 27 -6.22 -3.04 5.66
C MET A 27 -6.10 -4.00 4.47
N ARG A 28 -6.12 -3.47 3.23
CA ARG A 28 -5.94 -4.25 2.01
C ARG A 28 -4.58 -4.94 1.98
N SER A 29 -3.52 -4.20 2.27
CA SER A 29 -2.14 -4.71 2.26
C SER A 29 -1.90 -5.80 3.30
N LEU A 30 -2.44 -5.65 4.51
CA LEU A 30 -2.30 -6.65 5.58
C LEU A 30 -3.15 -7.90 5.33
N THR A 31 -4.34 -7.74 4.73
CA THR A 31 -5.16 -8.87 4.28
C THR A 31 -4.44 -9.67 3.19
N LEU A 32 -3.80 -8.99 2.23
CA LEU A 32 -2.97 -9.63 1.21
C LEU A 32 -1.80 -10.39 1.84
N ALA A 33 -1.06 -9.76 2.76
CA ALA A 33 0.06 -10.37 3.45
C ALA A 33 -0.36 -11.65 4.20
N ALA A 34 -1.50 -11.64 4.90
CA ALA A 34 -2.02 -12.81 5.58
C ALA A 34 -2.29 -13.97 4.61
N ARG A 35 -2.95 -13.69 3.49
CA ARG A 35 -3.21 -14.69 2.44
C ARG A 35 -1.91 -15.28 1.90
N GLN A 36 -0.95 -14.42 1.57
CA GLN A 36 0.33 -14.85 0.98
C GLN A 36 1.19 -15.64 1.96
N LEU A 37 1.19 -15.29 3.25
CA LEU A 37 1.85 -16.08 4.29
C LEU A 37 1.25 -17.49 4.40
N ARG A 38 -0.08 -17.61 4.32
CA ARG A 38 -0.75 -18.90 4.31
C ARG A 38 -0.41 -19.72 3.07
N GLU A 39 -0.39 -19.09 1.89
CA GLU A 39 0.03 -19.72 0.62
C GLU A 39 1.48 -20.22 0.71
N SER A 40 2.36 -19.52 1.43
CA SER A 40 3.73 -19.95 1.71
C SER A 40 3.85 -20.99 2.84
N GLY A 41 2.74 -21.54 3.33
CA GLY A 41 2.71 -22.64 4.30
C GLY A 41 2.72 -22.22 5.77
N PHE A 42 2.71 -20.92 6.10
CA PHE A 42 2.57 -20.49 7.49
C PHE A 42 1.13 -20.64 7.97
N ARG A 43 0.91 -21.57 8.90
CA ARG A 43 -0.41 -21.89 9.47
C ARG A 43 -0.53 -21.40 10.91
N GLN A 44 -1.76 -21.33 11.41
CA GLN A 44 -2.08 -20.99 12.81
C GLN A 44 -1.48 -19.65 13.28
N MET A 45 -1.30 -18.71 12.35
CA MET A 45 -0.78 -17.39 12.67
C MET A 45 -1.86 -16.48 13.25
N LYS A 46 -1.45 -15.60 14.16
CA LYS A 46 -2.22 -14.44 14.64
C LYS A 46 -1.38 -13.18 14.42
N ALA A 47 -1.97 -12.00 14.59
CA ALA A 47 -1.25 -10.73 14.49
C ALA A 47 0.04 -10.70 15.33
N SER A 48 0.05 -11.27 16.54
CA SER A 48 1.23 -11.33 17.41
C SER A 48 2.33 -12.28 16.91
N SER A 49 2.03 -13.16 15.96
CA SER A 49 2.95 -14.19 15.45
C SER A 49 4.01 -13.65 14.50
N LEU A 50 3.96 -12.38 14.07
CA LEU A 50 4.94 -11.82 13.14
C LEU A 50 6.38 -11.99 13.65
N LYS A 51 7.27 -12.39 12.73
CA LYS A 51 8.70 -12.66 12.93
C LYS A 51 9.44 -12.30 11.62
N GLY A 52 10.76 -12.11 11.69
CA GLY A 52 11.59 -11.76 10.53
C GLY A 52 11.42 -12.70 9.34
N LYS A 53 11.34 -14.02 9.58
CA LYS A 53 11.11 -15.01 8.50
C LYS A 53 9.82 -14.76 7.69
N HIS A 54 8.75 -14.27 8.33
CA HIS A 54 7.49 -13.99 7.65
C HIS A 54 7.64 -12.77 6.73
N VAL A 55 8.37 -11.75 7.19
CA VAL A 55 8.70 -10.57 6.39
C VAL A 55 9.56 -10.98 5.21
N GLN A 56 10.61 -11.78 5.43
CA GLN A 56 11.51 -12.23 4.38
C GLN A 56 10.75 -13.01 3.30
N THR A 57 9.92 -13.97 3.68
CA THR A 57 9.12 -14.74 2.70
C THR A 57 8.18 -13.86 1.88
N LEU A 58 7.56 -12.85 2.50
CA LEU A 58 6.73 -11.89 1.76
C LEU A 58 7.57 -11.04 0.79
N LEU A 59 8.73 -10.58 1.24
CA LEU A 59 9.63 -9.76 0.46
C LEU A 59 10.19 -10.53 -0.75
N ASP A 60 10.69 -11.74 -0.54
CA ASP A 60 11.22 -12.63 -1.60
C ASP A 60 10.14 -12.86 -2.66
N ARG A 61 8.91 -13.13 -2.23
CA ARG A 61 7.77 -13.30 -3.12
C ARG A 61 7.50 -12.03 -3.93
N TRP A 62 7.43 -10.88 -3.28
CA TRP A 62 7.12 -9.62 -3.96
C TRP A 62 8.22 -9.17 -4.93
N GLN A 63 9.48 -9.48 -4.62
CA GLN A 63 10.61 -9.27 -5.51
C GLN A 63 10.54 -10.23 -6.71
N GLY A 64 10.22 -11.51 -6.47
CA GLY A 64 9.99 -12.49 -7.54
C GLY A 64 8.78 -12.16 -8.43
N GLU A 65 7.76 -11.48 -7.89
CA GLU A 65 6.61 -10.94 -8.64
C GLU A 65 6.98 -9.67 -9.46
N GLY A 66 8.18 -9.13 -9.33
CA GLY A 66 8.65 -7.95 -10.08
C GLY A 66 7.94 -6.65 -9.71
N LEU A 67 7.45 -6.51 -8.47
CA LEU A 67 6.74 -5.31 -8.04
C LEU A 67 7.66 -4.07 -8.04
N SER A 68 7.07 -2.91 -8.37
CA SER A 68 7.82 -1.65 -8.35
C SER A 68 8.38 -1.34 -6.96
N SER A 69 9.53 -0.65 -6.89
CA SER A 69 10.12 -0.21 -5.62
C SER A 69 9.15 0.62 -4.78
N GLY A 70 8.29 1.42 -5.41
CA GLY A 70 7.24 2.18 -4.70
C GLY A 70 6.21 1.28 -4.04
N THR A 71 5.76 0.24 -4.73
CA THR A 71 4.84 -0.77 -4.18
C THR A 71 5.48 -1.54 -3.03
N LEU A 72 6.73 -1.96 -3.18
CA LEU A 72 7.49 -2.64 -2.13
C LEU A 72 7.63 -1.77 -0.88
N LYS A 73 8.05 -0.50 -1.04
CA LYS A 73 8.17 0.45 0.06
C LYS A 73 6.84 0.65 0.79
N ASN A 74 5.73 0.79 0.07
CA ASN A 74 4.39 0.93 0.68
C ASN A 74 4.00 -0.31 1.50
N ARG A 75 4.19 -1.51 0.95
CA ARG A 75 3.89 -2.76 1.68
C ARG A 75 4.79 -2.92 2.91
N LEU A 76 6.08 -2.61 2.80
CA LEU A 76 7.02 -2.62 3.93
C LEU A 76 6.61 -1.64 5.03
N SER A 77 6.14 -0.44 4.68
CA SER A 77 5.60 0.50 5.67
C SER A 77 4.41 -0.07 6.43
N HIS A 78 3.51 -0.80 5.77
CA HIS A 78 2.41 -1.49 6.45
C HIS A 78 2.89 -2.66 7.34
N LEU A 79 3.93 -3.39 6.93
CA LEU A 79 4.54 -4.43 7.77
C LEU A 79 5.24 -3.83 9.00
N ARG A 80 5.93 -2.69 8.86
CA ARG A 80 6.52 -1.95 9.99
C ARG A 80 5.46 -1.49 10.96
N TRP A 81 4.37 -0.92 10.44
CA TRP A 81 3.23 -0.54 11.27
C TRP A 81 2.65 -1.75 12.02
N TRP A 82 2.48 -2.90 11.35
CA TRP A 82 2.03 -4.12 12.02
C TRP A 82 3.01 -4.52 13.14
N ALA A 83 4.31 -4.53 12.85
CA ALA A 83 5.35 -4.86 13.82
C ALA A 83 5.35 -3.92 15.04
N GLU A 84 5.20 -2.61 14.81
CA GLU A 84 5.05 -1.59 15.86
C GLU A 84 3.86 -1.91 16.77
N LYS A 85 2.66 -2.14 16.21
CA LYS A 85 1.45 -2.35 17.02
C LYS A 85 1.42 -3.65 17.81
N ILE A 86 2.36 -4.56 17.56
CA ILE A 86 2.53 -5.78 18.37
C ILE A 86 3.77 -5.70 19.28
N GLY A 87 4.41 -4.53 19.40
CA GLY A 87 5.58 -4.31 20.25
C GLY A 87 6.87 -4.93 19.71
N LYS A 88 6.97 -5.14 18.39
CA LYS A 88 8.12 -5.79 17.73
C LYS A 88 8.70 -4.95 16.60
N SER A 89 8.80 -3.64 16.80
CA SER A 89 9.29 -2.67 15.81
C SER A 89 10.66 -3.03 15.22
N GLY A 90 11.53 -3.72 15.97
CA GLY A 90 12.84 -4.20 15.51
C GLY A 90 12.84 -5.41 14.56
N ILE A 91 11.69 -5.96 14.17
CA ILE A 91 11.63 -7.09 13.23
C ILE A 91 12.15 -6.70 11.84
N LEU A 92 11.89 -5.46 11.41
CA LEU A 92 12.31 -4.94 10.12
C LEU A 92 13.33 -3.83 10.34
N PRO A 93 14.43 -3.78 9.57
CA PRO A 93 15.29 -2.62 9.56
C PRO A 93 14.53 -1.37 9.08
N ALA A 94 14.91 -0.20 9.62
CA ALA A 94 14.35 1.07 9.22
C ALA A 94 14.72 1.41 7.77
N ASP A 95 15.95 1.08 7.37
CA ASP A 95 16.46 1.28 6.02
C ASP A 95 15.96 0.19 5.06
N ASN A 96 15.37 0.61 3.96
CA ASN A 96 14.87 -0.29 2.91
C ASN A 96 16.02 -0.90 2.07
N MET A 97 17.19 -0.28 2.01
CA MET A 97 18.33 -0.83 1.29
C MET A 97 18.83 -2.13 1.93
N GLN A 98 18.73 -2.24 3.26
CA GLN A 98 19.03 -3.48 3.99
C GLN A 98 18.06 -4.63 3.65
N LEU A 99 16.94 -4.32 3.00
CA LEU A 99 15.95 -5.27 2.48
C LEU A 99 16.07 -5.46 0.96
N GLY A 100 17.14 -4.97 0.33
CA GLY A 100 17.32 -5.05 -1.12
C GLY A 100 16.29 -4.26 -1.93
N VAL A 101 15.57 -3.33 -1.29
CA VAL A 101 14.59 -2.47 -1.98
C VAL A 101 15.29 -1.17 -2.37
N ALA A 102 15.54 -1.04 -3.67
CA ALA A 102 16.24 0.10 -4.24
C ALA A 102 15.54 1.44 -3.93
N GLU A 103 16.35 2.50 -3.92
CA GLU A 103 15.84 3.84 -3.72
C GLU A 103 14.84 4.27 -4.80
N ARG A 104 13.93 5.16 -4.42
CA ARG A 104 12.91 5.63 -5.36
C ARG A 104 13.60 6.56 -6.34
N ARG A 105 13.77 6.14 -7.59
CA ARG A 105 14.12 7.06 -8.68
C ARG A 105 12.89 7.92 -8.97
N TYR A 106 12.87 9.14 -8.45
CA TYR A 106 11.82 10.13 -8.72
C TYR A 106 11.84 10.65 -10.16
N VAL A 107 12.93 10.39 -10.88
CA VAL A 107 13.11 10.76 -12.28
C VAL A 107 12.46 9.69 -13.16
N THR A 108 11.14 9.64 -13.17
CA THR A 108 10.46 9.38 -14.43
C THR A 108 10.15 10.76 -14.98
N ASN A 109 10.94 11.26 -15.93
CA ASN A 109 10.68 12.50 -16.69
C ASN A 109 9.39 12.41 -17.54
N VAL A 110 8.46 11.53 -17.17
CA VAL A 110 7.20 11.28 -17.86
C VAL A 110 6.11 11.86 -16.97
N SER A 111 5.65 13.05 -17.35
CA SER A 111 4.46 13.65 -16.76
C SER A 111 3.26 12.73 -17.01
N LYS A 112 2.47 12.48 -15.97
CA LYS A 112 1.16 11.81 -16.08
C LYS A 112 0.02 12.82 -16.28
N ALA A 113 0.33 14.10 -16.45
CA ALA A 113 -0.67 15.12 -16.72
C ALA A 113 -1.39 14.78 -18.03
N GLN A 114 -2.71 14.92 -18.02
CA GLN A 114 -3.53 14.80 -19.22
C GLN A 114 -4.14 16.16 -19.54
N GLU A 115 -4.09 16.55 -20.80
CA GLU A 115 -4.82 17.71 -21.31
C GLU A 115 -6.24 17.27 -21.67
N LEU A 116 -7.23 18.15 -21.43
CA LEU A 116 -8.65 17.83 -21.62
C LEU A 116 -9.01 17.51 -23.07
N GLY A 117 -8.29 18.11 -24.04
CA GLY A 117 -8.48 17.89 -25.48
C GLY A 117 -9.92 18.06 -25.97
N SER A 118 -10.23 17.49 -27.13
CA SER A 118 -11.60 17.47 -27.70
C SER A 118 -12.55 16.52 -27.00
N GLY A 119 -12.05 15.65 -26.10
CA GLY A 119 -12.88 14.73 -25.34
C GLY A 119 -13.83 15.43 -24.36
N LEU A 120 -13.53 16.67 -23.97
CA LEU A 120 -14.38 17.48 -23.10
C LEU A 120 -15.76 17.78 -23.72
N ASP A 121 -15.82 17.93 -25.05
CA ASP A 121 -17.06 18.25 -25.77
C ASP A 121 -18.06 17.08 -25.74
N LEU A 122 -17.55 15.85 -25.56
CA LEU A 122 -18.35 14.64 -25.43
C LEU A 122 -18.98 14.48 -24.03
N VAL A 123 -18.53 15.25 -23.03
CA VAL A 123 -19.06 15.20 -21.66
C VAL A 123 -20.39 15.96 -21.61
N THR A 124 -21.51 15.25 -21.54
CA THR A 124 -22.85 15.84 -21.59
C THR A 124 -23.29 16.51 -20.27
N ASP A 125 -22.75 16.06 -19.14
CA ASP A 125 -23.07 16.64 -17.83
C ASP A 125 -22.33 17.98 -17.64
N ALA A 126 -23.11 19.05 -17.45
CA ALA A 126 -22.57 20.41 -17.33
C ALA A 126 -21.69 20.61 -16.09
N HIS A 127 -21.99 19.94 -14.97
CA HIS A 127 -21.22 20.05 -13.73
C HIS A 127 -19.89 19.31 -13.84
N VAL A 128 -19.89 18.13 -14.46
CA VAL A 128 -18.65 17.38 -14.74
C VAL A 128 -17.76 18.17 -15.71
N ARG A 129 -18.33 18.75 -16.78
CA ARG A 129 -17.59 19.58 -17.73
C ARG A 129 -16.95 20.79 -17.04
N MET A 130 -17.71 21.51 -16.21
CA MET A 130 -17.20 22.65 -15.45
C MET A 130 -16.10 22.23 -14.45
N SER A 131 -16.29 21.11 -13.73
CA SER A 131 -15.30 20.60 -12.78
C SER A 131 -13.96 20.28 -13.46
N LEU A 132 -14.00 19.64 -14.64
CA LEU A 132 -12.80 19.34 -15.42
C LEU A 132 -12.08 20.61 -15.89
N GLN A 133 -12.82 21.61 -16.37
CA GLN A 133 -12.25 22.90 -16.77
C GLN A 133 -11.55 23.61 -15.60
N LEU A 134 -12.19 23.64 -14.44
CA LEU A 134 -11.61 24.22 -13.22
C LEU A 134 -10.35 23.45 -12.79
N GLN A 135 -10.36 22.11 -12.84
CA GLN A 135 -9.17 21.30 -12.55
C GLN A 135 -7.99 21.65 -13.47
N ALA A 136 -8.23 21.83 -14.77
CA ALA A 136 -7.19 22.19 -15.73
C ALA A 136 -6.63 23.59 -15.51
N VAL A 137 -7.49 24.58 -15.24
CA VAL A 137 -7.08 25.98 -15.04
C VAL A 137 -6.34 26.17 -13.70
N PHE A 138 -6.82 25.52 -12.64
CA PHE A 138 -6.28 25.72 -11.28
C PHE A 138 -5.26 24.64 -10.87
N GLY A 139 -5.01 23.63 -11.70
CA GLY A 139 -4.09 22.53 -11.38
C GLY A 139 -4.57 21.65 -10.21
N LEU A 140 -5.89 21.57 -9.99
CA LEU A 140 -6.46 20.81 -8.88
C LEU A 140 -6.40 19.32 -9.15
N ARG A 141 -6.10 18.55 -8.10
CA ARG A 141 -6.24 17.08 -8.17
C ARG A 141 -7.70 16.70 -8.07
N ARG A 142 -8.07 15.64 -8.78
CA ARG A 142 -9.34 14.98 -8.58
C ARG A 142 -9.31 14.26 -7.23
N GLU A 143 -10.24 14.61 -6.35
CA GLU A 143 -10.46 13.96 -5.05
C GLU A 143 -11.39 12.75 -5.16
#